data_AF-A0AA91LRC2-F1
#
_entry.id   AF-A0AA91LRC2-F1
#
_cell.length_a   1.000
_cell.length_b   1.000
_cell.length_c   1.000
_cell.angle_alpha   90.00
_cell.angle_beta   90.00
_cell.angle_gamma   90.00
#
_symmetry.space_group_name_H-M   'P 1'
#
loop_
_entity.id
_entity.type
_entity.pdbx_description
1 polymer ?
#
loop_
_entity_poly.entity_id
_entity_poly.type
_entity_poly.pdbx_seq_one_letter_code
_entity_poly.pdbx_strand_id
1 'polypeptide(L)'
;HPLINQLAEQASDTELGGTLRFALAERLRITPAEASRRIHEAADLGDRQALTGEPLAPRLPATAAAQRAGQIGTAHVAVIRGFMHRLPGFVDAETRAHAEAHLAELGAQHRPDDLAMLAQRLTDCLNPDGDFS
;
A
#
# COMPACT_ATOMS: atom_id res chain seq x y z
N HIS A 1 2.06 14.57 -2.13
CA HIS A 1 1.95 15.37 -0.89
C HIS A 1 3.35 15.65 -0.35
N PRO A 2 3.98 16.77 -0.73
CA PRO A 2 5.39 17.05 -0.41
C PRO A 2 5.67 17.22 1.10
N LEU A 3 4.64 17.56 1.88
CA LEU A 3 4.74 17.83 3.32
C LEU A 3 4.88 16.55 4.17
N ILE A 4 4.46 15.39 3.64
CA ILE A 4 4.57 14.10 4.34
C ILE A 4 6.00 13.55 4.23
N ASN A 5 6.65 13.76 3.09
CA ASN A 5 8.03 13.29 2.86
C ASN A 5 9.05 14.14 3.65
N GLN A 6 8.84 15.45 3.77
CA GLN A 6 9.71 16.31 4.59
C GLN A 6 9.68 15.99 6.09
N LEU A 7 8.57 15.50 6.62
CA LEU A 7 8.47 15.10 8.03
C LEU A 7 9.10 13.73 8.31
N ALA A 8 9.27 12.90 7.29
CA ALA A 8 10.00 11.63 7.38
C ALA A 8 11.52 11.83 7.37
N GLU A 9 12.03 12.87 6.69
CA GLU A 9 13.47 13.20 6.66
C GLU A 9 14.00 13.83 7.96
N GLN A 10 13.14 14.44 8.79
CA GLN A 10 13.56 15.15 10.00
C GLN A 10 13.53 14.31 11.29
N ALA A 11 13.13 13.05 11.23
CA ALA A 11 13.09 12.19 12.39
C ALA A 11 13.77 10.86 12.07
N SER A 12 14.79 10.53 12.84
CA SER A 12 15.50 9.25 12.74
C SER A 12 14.56 8.09 13.09
N ASP A 13 14.61 7.03 12.28
CA ASP A 13 13.80 5.81 12.40
C ASP A 13 13.79 5.20 13.81
N THR A 14 14.82 5.46 14.62
CA THR A 14 15.00 4.91 15.96
C THR A 14 14.07 5.52 17.02
N GLU A 15 13.49 6.71 16.81
CA GLU A 15 12.60 7.37 17.79
C GLU A 15 11.10 7.27 17.42
N LEU A 16 10.78 6.87 16.18
CA LEU A 16 9.44 7.04 15.58
C LEU A 16 8.51 5.83 15.67
N GLY A 17 9.02 4.66 16.07
CA GLY A 17 8.24 3.41 16.12
C GLY A 17 7.02 3.46 17.06
N GLY A 18 6.98 4.41 18.02
CA GLY A 18 5.85 4.62 18.92
C GLY A 18 5.17 5.99 18.82
N THR A 19 5.88 7.01 18.34
CA THR A 19 5.51 8.44 18.45
C THR A 19 4.94 9.04 17.18
N LEU A 20 5.30 8.54 15.98
CA LEU A 20 4.86 9.13 14.71
C LEU A 20 3.33 9.13 14.56
N ARG A 21 2.67 8.03 14.96
CA ARG A 21 1.21 7.90 14.93
C ARG A 21 0.51 8.94 15.81
N PHE A 22 1.03 9.18 17.02
CA PHE A 22 0.44 10.10 17.98
C PHE A 22 0.73 11.54 17.59
N ALA A 23 1.95 11.82 17.14
CA ALA A 23 2.34 13.13 16.63
C ALA A 23 1.48 13.54 15.41
N LEU A 24 1.21 12.61 14.49
CA LEU A 24 0.33 12.85 13.34
C LEU A 24 -1.14 13.00 13.74
N ALA A 25 -1.62 12.17 14.67
CA ALA A 25 -2.98 12.27 15.18
C ALA A 25 -3.25 13.65 15.81
N GLU A 26 -2.33 14.11 16.65
CA GLU A 26 -2.41 15.41 17.32
C GLU A 26 -2.32 16.58 16.33
N ARG A 27 -1.31 16.57 15.44
CA ARG A 27 -1.11 17.66 14.47
C ARG A 27 -2.24 17.77 13.44
N LEU A 28 -2.78 16.65 13.00
CA LEU A 28 -3.83 16.61 11.97
C LEU A 28 -5.24 16.56 12.57
N ARG A 29 -5.37 16.49 13.91
CA ARG A 29 -6.64 16.33 14.63
C ARG A 29 -7.47 15.14 14.12
N ILE A 30 -6.79 14.03 13.88
CA ILE A 30 -7.39 12.76 13.43
C ILE A 30 -7.22 11.70 14.51
N THR A 31 -7.93 10.59 14.39
CA THR A 31 -7.74 9.49 15.34
C THR A 31 -6.37 8.83 15.16
N PRO A 32 -5.77 8.23 16.21
CA PRO A 32 -4.54 7.46 16.07
C PRO A 32 -4.65 6.30 15.07
N ALA A 33 -5.84 5.74 14.88
CA ALA A 33 -6.11 4.73 13.86
C ALA A 33 -6.00 5.31 12.43
N GLU A 34 -6.58 6.49 12.20
CA GLU A 34 -6.49 7.21 10.93
C GLU A 34 -5.04 7.66 10.64
N ALA A 35 -4.30 8.10 11.66
CA ALA A 35 -2.88 8.41 11.53
C ALA A 35 -2.05 7.17 11.16
N SER A 36 -2.26 6.04 11.85
CA SER A 36 -1.60 4.77 11.53
C SER A 36 -1.92 4.28 10.11
N ARG A 37 -3.18 4.45 9.67
CA ARG A 37 -3.62 4.12 8.31
C ARG A 37 -2.85 4.95 7.28
N ARG A 38 -2.74 6.27 7.48
CA ARG A 38 -2.00 7.16 6.57
C ARG A 38 -0.50 6.88 6.54
N ILE A 39 0.11 6.52 7.67
CA ILE A 39 1.53 6.10 7.71
C ILE A 39 1.74 4.85 6.86
N HIS A 40 0.88 3.84 7.02
CA HIS A 40 0.96 2.62 6.23
C HIS A 40 0.68 2.84 4.74
N GLU A 41 -0.29 3.70 4.40
CA GLU A 41 -0.55 4.09 3.01
C GLU A 41 0.65 4.83 2.40
N ALA A 42 1.28 5.74 3.15
CA ALA A 42 2.48 6.44 2.70
C ALA A 42 3.68 5.49 2.51
N ALA A 43 3.84 4.48 3.36
CA ALA A 43 4.93 3.50 3.21
C ALA A 43 4.81 2.66 1.92
N ASP A 44 3.59 2.39 1.47
CA ASP A 44 3.34 1.52 0.32
C ASP A 44 3.11 2.29 -0.99
N LEU A 45 2.50 3.48 -0.92
CA LEU A 45 2.10 4.29 -2.08
C LEU A 45 2.85 5.62 -2.20
N GLY A 46 3.51 6.06 -1.12
CA GLY A 46 4.32 7.27 -1.10
C GLY A 46 5.61 7.12 -1.89
N ASP A 47 6.20 8.26 -2.23
CA ASP A 47 7.49 8.31 -2.90
C ASP A 47 8.56 7.85 -1.90
N ARG A 48 9.31 6.79 -2.24
CA ARG A 48 10.38 6.26 -1.40
C ARG A 48 11.68 6.97 -1.75
N GLN A 49 12.64 7.03 -0.83
CA GLN A 49 13.99 7.49 -1.12
C GLN A 49 15.00 6.38 -0.82
N ALA A 50 15.98 6.21 -1.71
CA ALA A 50 17.13 5.36 -1.46
C ALA A 50 18.02 5.98 -0.37
N LEU A 51 18.89 5.19 0.24
CA LEU A 51 19.91 5.68 1.19
C LEU A 51 20.78 6.83 0.62
N THR A 52 20.86 6.93 -0.71
CA THR A 52 21.58 7.97 -1.45
C THR A 52 20.72 9.20 -1.78
N GLY A 53 19.44 9.22 -1.40
CA GLY A 53 18.49 10.30 -1.67
C GLY A 53 17.77 10.19 -3.02
N GLU A 54 18.03 9.13 -3.81
CA GLU A 54 17.36 8.94 -5.10
C GLU A 54 15.90 8.50 -4.92
N PRO A 55 14.94 9.06 -5.67
CA PRO A 55 13.54 8.65 -5.59
C PRO A 55 13.39 7.20 -6.06
N LEU A 56 12.90 6.35 -5.16
CA LEU A 56 12.53 4.97 -5.41
C LEU A 56 11.04 4.89 -5.76
N ALA A 57 10.73 4.04 -6.75
CA ALA A 57 9.35 3.75 -7.09
C ALA A 57 8.58 3.23 -5.85
N PRO A 58 7.28 3.55 -5.72
CA PRO A 58 6.45 2.99 -4.65
C PRO A 58 6.46 1.46 -4.68
N ARG A 59 6.12 0.82 -3.57
CA ARG A 59 6.08 -0.65 -3.48
C ARG A 59 4.98 -1.24 -4.37
N LEU A 60 3.91 -0.46 -4.54
CA LEU A 60 2.76 -0.77 -5.37
C LEU A 60 2.57 0.35 -6.41
N PRO A 61 3.39 0.39 -7.48
CA PRO A 61 3.39 1.48 -8.44
C PRO A 61 2.05 1.69 -9.16
N ALA A 62 1.37 0.61 -9.57
CA ALA A 62 0.10 0.71 -10.29
C ALA A 62 -1.03 1.19 -9.37
N THR A 63 -1.07 0.66 -8.15
CA THR A 63 -2.01 1.05 -7.10
C THR A 63 -1.82 2.51 -6.74
N ALA A 64 -0.57 2.95 -6.59
CA ALA A 64 -0.24 4.33 -6.25
C ALA A 64 -0.59 5.29 -7.39
N ALA A 65 -0.46 4.88 -8.64
CA ALA A 65 -0.90 5.67 -9.80
C ALA A 65 -2.43 5.82 -9.83
N ALA A 66 -3.17 4.71 -9.69
CA ALA A 66 -4.63 4.70 -9.69
C ALA A 66 -5.22 5.52 -8.53
N GLN A 67 -4.59 5.47 -7.34
CA GLN A 67 -5.01 6.28 -6.20
C GLN A 67 -4.76 7.76 -6.45
N ARG A 68 -3.59 8.15 -6.97
CA ARG A 68 -3.28 9.55 -7.32
C ARG A 68 -4.22 10.10 -8.40
N ALA A 69 -4.65 9.25 -9.33
CA ALA A 69 -5.64 9.59 -10.35
C ALA A 69 -7.08 9.69 -9.81
N GLY A 70 -7.31 9.37 -8.53
CA GLY A 70 -8.64 9.37 -7.91
C GLY A 70 -9.54 8.23 -8.37
N GLN A 71 -8.99 7.25 -9.09
CA GLN A 71 -9.73 6.10 -9.62
C GLN A 71 -10.06 5.08 -8.53
N ILE A 72 -9.18 4.95 -7.54
CA ILE A 72 -9.36 4.03 -6.43
C ILE A 72 -9.24 4.73 -5.08
N GLY A 73 -10.20 4.44 -4.20
CA GLY A 73 -10.18 4.85 -2.80
C GLY A 73 -9.33 3.96 -1.90
N THR A 74 -9.18 4.38 -0.65
CA THR A 74 -8.37 3.74 0.40
C THR A 74 -8.81 2.30 0.71
N ALA A 75 -10.11 2.00 0.59
CA ALA A 75 -10.63 0.64 0.73
C ALA A 75 -10.11 -0.31 -0.37
N HIS A 76 -10.02 0.14 -1.63
CA HIS A 76 -9.43 -0.66 -2.71
C HIS A 76 -7.94 -0.90 -2.47
N VAL A 77 -7.21 0.14 -2.04
CA VAL A 77 -5.79 0.03 -1.67
C VAL A 77 -5.59 -1.05 -0.61
N ALA A 78 -6.43 -1.09 0.42
CA ALA A 78 -6.35 -2.10 1.47
C ALA A 78 -6.53 -3.53 0.93
N VAL A 79 -7.48 -3.72 0.00
CA VAL A 79 -7.69 -5.02 -0.68
C VAL A 79 -6.46 -5.44 -1.48
N ILE A 80 -5.92 -4.53 -2.31
CA ILE A 80 -4.74 -4.82 -3.15
C ILE A 80 -3.53 -5.15 -2.27
N ARG A 81 -3.28 -4.38 -1.22
CA ARG A 81 -2.21 -4.65 -0.24
C ARG A 81 -2.37 -6.03 0.41
N GLY A 82 -3.58 -6.36 0.86
CA GLY A 82 -3.87 -7.65 1.48
C GLY A 82 -3.68 -8.83 0.52
N PHE A 83 -3.97 -8.64 -0.77
CA PHE A 83 -3.65 -9.62 -1.81
C PHE A 83 -2.12 -9.79 -1.98
N MET A 84 -1.39 -8.69 -2.17
CA MET A 84 0.06 -8.72 -2.43
C MET A 84 0.87 -9.29 -1.26
N HIS A 85 0.35 -9.18 -0.02
CA HIS A 85 0.94 -9.78 1.16
C HIS A 85 0.70 -11.29 1.26
N ARG A 86 -0.40 -11.79 0.71
CA ARG A 86 -0.75 -13.23 0.70
C ARG A 86 -0.13 -14.01 -0.46
N LEU A 87 0.43 -13.32 -1.45
CA LEU A 87 1.11 -13.99 -2.56
C LEU A 87 2.35 -14.76 -2.07
N PRO A 88 2.42 -16.08 -2.34
CA PRO A 88 3.55 -16.90 -1.93
C PRO A 88 4.90 -16.37 -2.43
N GLY A 89 5.96 -16.68 -1.69
CA GLY A 89 7.33 -16.26 -2.05
C GLY A 89 7.86 -16.86 -3.35
N PHE A 90 7.25 -17.95 -3.85
CA PHE A 90 7.61 -18.54 -5.15
C PHE A 90 7.08 -17.76 -6.35
N VAL A 91 6.13 -16.84 -6.15
CA VAL A 91 5.62 -15.99 -7.23
C VAL A 91 6.69 -14.95 -7.56
N ASP A 92 7.14 -14.95 -8.81
CA ASP A 92 8.19 -14.06 -9.27
C ASP A 92 7.74 -12.58 -9.31
N ALA A 93 8.72 -11.68 -9.40
CA ALA A 93 8.49 -10.24 -9.33
C ALA A 93 7.66 -9.70 -10.51
N GLU A 94 7.77 -10.29 -11.70
CA GLU A 94 7.03 -9.88 -12.89
C GLU A 94 5.55 -10.25 -12.74
N THR A 95 5.27 -11.50 -12.33
CA THR A 95 3.91 -11.96 -12.03
C THR A 95 3.27 -11.14 -10.91
N ARG A 96 4.02 -10.80 -9.85
CA ARG A 96 3.57 -9.90 -8.79
C ARG A 96 3.19 -8.52 -9.32
N ALA A 97 4.01 -7.92 -10.17
CA ALA A 97 3.74 -6.61 -10.76
C ALA A 97 2.51 -6.64 -11.68
N HIS A 98 2.34 -7.69 -12.49
CA HIS A 98 1.16 -7.87 -13.32
C HIS A 98 -0.12 -8.05 -12.50
N ALA A 99 -0.07 -8.85 -11.43
CA ALA A 99 -1.22 -9.06 -10.56
C ALA A 99 -1.65 -7.76 -9.85
N GLU A 100 -0.68 -6.96 -9.40
CA GLU A 100 -0.95 -5.63 -8.85
C GLU A 100 -1.63 -4.72 -9.88
N ALA A 101 -1.05 -4.61 -11.08
CA ALA A 101 -1.59 -3.75 -12.14
C ALA A 101 -3.03 -4.14 -12.53
N HIS A 102 -3.28 -5.44 -12.65
CA HIS A 102 -4.60 -5.97 -12.94
C HIS A 102 -5.61 -5.64 -11.84
N LEU A 103 -5.24 -5.80 -10.56
CA LEU A 103 -6.14 -5.43 -9.46
C LEU A 103 -6.36 -3.92 -9.35
N ALA A 104 -5.37 -3.09 -9.69
CA ALA A 104 -5.54 -1.64 -9.75
C ALA A 104 -6.54 -1.23 -10.84
N GLU A 105 -6.47 -1.87 -12.02
CA GLU A 105 -7.42 -1.67 -13.13
C GLU A 105 -8.84 -2.12 -12.75
N LEU A 106 -8.98 -3.29 -12.13
CA LEU A 106 -10.27 -3.78 -11.62
C LEU A 106 -10.82 -2.86 -10.53
N GLY A 107 -9.96 -2.36 -9.65
CA GLY A 107 -10.35 -1.43 -8.59
C GLY A 107 -10.91 -0.11 -9.11
N ALA A 108 -10.51 0.32 -10.32
CA ALA A 108 -11.08 1.50 -10.97
C ALA A 108 -12.50 1.27 -11.51
N GLN A 109 -12.91 0.00 -11.68
CA GLN A 109 -14.17 -0.40 -12.32
C GLN A 109 -15.17 -0.99 -11.33
N HIS A 110 -14.70 -1.47 -10.19
CA HIS A 110 -15.50 -2.21 -9.21
C HIS A 110 -15.46 -1.55 -7.84
N ARG A 111 -16.44 -1.89 -7.00
CA ARG A 111 -16.42 -1.48 -5.58
C ARG A 111 -15.36 -2.29 -4.81
N PRO A 112 -14.91 -1.82 -3.63
CA PRO A 112 -13.92 -2.54 -2.84
C PRO A 112 -14.36 -3.95 -2.45
N ASP A 113 -15.66 -4.13 -2.18
CA ASP A 113 -16.26 -5.41 -1.78
C ASP A 113 -16.16 -6.44 -2.94
N ASP A 114 -16.48 -6.00 -4.16
CA ASP A 114 -16.37 -6.83 -5.37
C ASP A 114 -14.91 -7.12 -5.70
N LEU A 115 -14.03 -6.12 -5.58
CA LEU A 115 -12.60 -6.28 -5.78
C LEU A 115 -12.01 -7.31 -4.80
N ALA A 116 -12.47 -7.34 -3.55
CA ALA A 116 -12.01 -8.31 -2.55
C ALA A 116 -12.36 -9.75 -2.96
N MET A 117 -13.55 -9.96 -3.53
CA MET A 117 -13.94 -11.26 -4.07
C MET A 117 -13.10 -11.66 -5.29
N LEU A 118 -12.83 -10.71 -6.20
CA LEU A 118 -11.97 -10.94 -7.37
C LEU A 118 -10.53 -11.27 -6.96
N ALA A 119 -9.98 -10.53 -6.00
CA ALA A 119 -8.66 -10.78 -5.44
C ALA A 119 -8.58 -12.15 -4.76
N GLN A 120 -9.63 -12.57 -4.04
CA GLN A 120 -9.65 -13.89 -3.43
C GLN A 120 -9.60 -15.00 -4.49
N ARG A 121 -10.41 -14.91 -5.55
CA ARG A 121 -10.37 -15.87 -6.66
C ARG A 121 -9.00 -15.94 -7.33
N LEU A 122 -8.35 -14.79 -7.51
CA LEU A 122 -6.98 -14.71 -8.03
C LEU A 122 -5.99 -15.40 -7.10
N THR A 123 -6.11 -15.22 -5.78
CA THR A 123 -5.28 -15.94 -4.80
C THR A 123 -5.49 -17.45 -4.90
N ASP A 124 -6.74 -17.91 -4.99
CA ASP A 124 -7.07 -19.34 -5.07
C ASP A 124 -6.51 -19.98 -6.35
N CYS A 125 -6.44 -19.23 -7.46
CA CYS A 125 -5.81 -19.70 -8.69
C CYS A 125 -4.27 -19.72 -8.62
N LEU A 126 -3.66 -18.77 -7.90
CA LEU A 126 -2.20 -18.64 -7.78
C LEU A 126 -1.61 -19.50 -6.66
N ASN A 127 -2.43 -19.91 -5.71
CA ASN A 127 -2.09 -20.81 -4.61
C ASN A 127 -3.19 -21.88 -4.43
N PRO A 128 -3.30 -22.85 -5.34
CA PRO A 128 -4.34 -23.88 -5.26
C PRO A 128 -4.17 -24.81 -4.04
N ASP A 129 -2.95 -24.91 -3.52
CA ASP A 129 -2.62 -25.76 -2.36
C ASP A 129 -2.91 -25.09 -1.01
N GLY A 130 -3.19 -23.77 -1.00
CA GLY A 130 -3.60 -23.04 0.20
C GLY A 130 -2.54 -22.94 1.30
N ASP A 131 -1.27 -23.17 0.98
CA ASP A 131 -0.20 -23.11 1.97
C ASP A 131 0.16 -21.65 2.24
N PHE A 132 -0.09 -21.18 3.47
CA PHE A 132 0.13 -19.81 3.94
C PHE A 132 1.25 -19.73 4.98
N SER A 133 2.31 -20.53 4.80
CA SER A 133 3.47 -20.55 5.71
C SER A 133 4.50 -19.47 5.41
#